data_AF-A0A953TZ61-F1
#
_entry.id   AF-A0A953TZ61-F1
#
_cell.length_a   1.000
_cell.length_b   1.000
_cell.length_c   1.000
_cell.angle_alpha   90.00
_cell.angle_beta   90.00
_cell.angle_gamma   90.00
#
_symmetry.space_group_name_H-M   'P 1'
#
loop_
_entity.id
_entity.type
_entity.pdbx_description
1 polymer ?
#
loop_
_entity_poly.entity_id
_entity_poly.type
_entity_poly.pdbx_seq_one_letter_code
_entity_poly.pdbx_strand_id
1 'polypeptide(L)'
;MKEETLEIVHLELKYCELCGGLWLRLQGADQAHCEACRARLAMFPIPPGTTSRPRLPVNPRIEVEDEDGRVQVLVCSEGGTA
;
A
#
# COMPACT_ATOMS: atom_id res chain seq x y z
N MET A 1 40.97 -30.09 -10.41
CA MET A 1 39.50 -30.13 -10.34
C MET A 1 39.00 -28.76 -10.76
N LYS A 2 38.12 -28.67 -11.75
CA LYS A 2 37.52 -27.38 -12.14
C LYS A 2 36.35 -27.14 -11.19
N GLU A 3 36.46 -26.13 -10.35
CA GLU A 3 35.35 -25.68 -9.50
C GLU A 3 34.35 -24.95 -10.39
N GLU A 4 33.20 -25.59 -10.59
CA GLU A 4 32.02 -24.93 -11.15
C GLU A 4 31.45 -23.99 -10.10
N THR A 5 31.55 -22.69 -10.34
CA THR A 5 30.99 -21.66 -9.46
C THR A 5 29.46 -21.69 -9.57
N LEU A 6 28.80 -22.21 -8.54
CA LEU A 6 27.35 -22.16 -8.42
C LEU A 6 26.92 -20.72 -8.10
N GLU A 7 26.00 -20.17 -8.88
CA GLU A 7 25.42 -18.85 -8.64
C GLU A 7 24.49 -18.91 -7.42
N ILE A 8 24.73 -18.04 -6.44
CA ILE A 8 23.93 -17.93 -5.22
C ILE A 8 22.81 -16.91 -5.45
N VAL A 9 21.57 -17.38 -5.45
CA VAL A 9 20.39 -16.51 -5.53
C VAL A 9 19.91 -16.16 -4.12
N HIS A 10 19.81 -14.85 -3.83
CA HIS A 10 19.30 -14.35 -2.55
C HIS A 10 17.80 -14.09 -2.64
N LEU A 11 17.05 -14.68 -1.70
CA LEU A 11 15.60 -14.57 -1.61
C LEU A 11 15.17 -14.00 -0.26
N GLU A 12 14.07 -13.28 -0.26
CA GLU A 12 13.38 -12.78 0.93
C GLU A 12 12.03 -13.48 1.10
N LEU A 13 11.72 -13.89 2.32
CA LEU A 13 10.36 -14.31 2.70
C LEU A 13 9.54 -13.06 3.08
N LYS A 14 8.36 -12.91 2.46
CA LYS A 14 7.42 -11.82 2.72
C LYS A 14 6.00 -12.35 2.91
N TYR A 15 5.16 -11.58 3.58
CA TYR A 15 3.71 -11.75 3.52
C TYR A 15 3.16 -10.97 2.32
N CYS A 16 2.06 -11.43 1.73
CA CYS A 16 1.33 -10.70 0.70
C CYS A 16 0.32 -9.75 1.35
N GLU A 17 0.36 -8.47 1.00
CA GLU A 17 -0.55 -7.45 1.56
C GLU A 17 -2.02 -7.62 1.16
N LEU A 18 -2.32 -8.46 0.16
CA LEU A 18 -3.69 -8.72 -0.29
C LEU A 18 -4.30 -9.98 0.34
N CYS A 19 -3.58 -11.11 0.34
CA CYS A 19 -4.10 -12.39 0.83
C CYS A 19 -3.50 -12.87 2.16
N GLY A 20 -2.48 -12.17 2.69
CA GLY A 20 -1.76 -12.56 3.91
C GLY A 20 -0.83 -13.77 3.74
N GLY A 21 -0.78 -14.39 2.56
CA GLY A 21 0.04 -15.57 2.30
C GLY A 21 1.54 -15.28 2.31
N LEU A 22 2.34 -16.26 2.76
CA LEU A 22 3.81 -16.20 2.72
C LEU A 22 4.33 -16.55 1.33
N TRP A 23 5.32 -15.82 0.84
CA TRP A 23 5.91 -16.03 -0.48
C TRP A 23 7.37 -15.56 -0.54
N LEU A 24 8.12 -16.12 -1.48
CA LEU A 24 9.53 -15.77 -1.73
C LEU A 24 9.63 -14.78 -2.88
N ARG A 25 10.51 -13.79 -2.74
CA ARG A 25 10.89 -12.84 -3.80
C ARG A 25 12.40 -12.66 -3.84
N LEU A 26 12.93 -12.14 -4.95
CA LEU A 26 14.33 -11.71 -5.02
C LEU A 26 14.61 -10.66 -3.94
N GLN A 27 15.77 -10.75 -3.33
CA GLN A 27 16.20 -9.76 -2.33
C GLN A 27 16.17 -8.34 -2.93
N GLY A 28 15.57 -7.38 -2.22
CA GLY A 28 15.43 -6.00 -2.68
C GLY A 28 14.34 -5.75 -3.73
N ALA A 29 13.56 -6.75 -4.13
CA ALA A 29 12.42 -6.54 -5.03
C ALA A 29 11.32 -5.68 -4.37
N ASP A 30 10.61 -4.87 -5.17
CA ASP A 30 9.59 -3.90 -4.71
C ASP A 30 8.17 -4.49 -4.62
N GLN A 31 7.98 -5.73 -5.05
CA GLN A 31 6.66 -6.34 -5.12
C GLN A 31 6.08 -6.60 -3.71
N ALA A 32 4.90 -6.04 -3.44
CA ALA A 32 4.15 -6.22 -2.19
C ALA A 32 3.15 -7.41 -2.23
N HIS A 33 2.83 -7.90 -3.42
CA HIS A 33 1.83 -8.94 -3.64
C HIS A 33 2.45 -10.19 -4.24
N CYS A 34 1.98 -11.37 -3.82
CA CYS A 34 2.39 -12.63 -4.42
C CYS A 34 1.95 -12.72 -5.89
N GLU A 35 2.58 -13.60 -6.65
CA GLU A 35 2.35 -13.72 -8.09
C GLU A 35 0.87 -14.01 -8.43
N ALA A 36 0.21 -14.86 -7.64
CA ALA A 36 -1.22 -15.13 -7.81
C ALA A 36 -2.09 -13.87 -7.63
N CYS A 37 -1.79 -13.04 -6.64
CA CYS A 37 -2.51 -11.77 -6.41
C CYS A 37 -2.22 -10.74 -7.50
N ARG A 38 -0.98 -10.66 -7.99
CA ARG A 38 -0.60 -9.79 -9.12
C ARG A 38 -1.33 -10.17 -10.40
N ALA A 39 -1.38 -11.46 -10.72
CA ALA A 39 -2.13 -11.97 -11.87
C ALA A 39 -3.62 -11.60 -11.77
N ARG A 40 -4.23 -11.71 -10.59
CA ARG A 40 -5.61 -11.29 -10.35
C ARG A 40 -5.82 -9.79 -10.54
N LEU A 41 -4.90 -8.95 -10.04
CA LEU A 41 -4.98 -7.49 -10.20
C LEU A 41 -4.85 -7.08 -11.68
N ALA A 42 -3.99 -7.74 -12.45
CA ALA A 42 -3.81 -7.47 -13.87
C ALA A 42 -5.09 -7.71 -14.71
N MET A 43 -6.02 -8.55 -14.22
CA MET A 43 -7.32 -8.77 -14.86
C MET A 43 -8.29 -7.59 -14.70
N PHE A 44 -8.02 -6.67 -13.77
CA PHE A 44 -8.85 -5.48 -13.51
C PHE A 44 -8.03 -4.21 -13.78
N PRO A 45 -7.66 -3.94 -15.04
CA PRO A 45 -6.91 -2.73 -15.36
C PRO A 45 -7.73 -1.50 -14.99
N ILE A 46 -7.12 -0.57 -14.27
CA ILE A 46 -7.71 0.75 -14.02
C ILE A 46 -7.80 1.45 -15.38
N PRO A 47 -8.99 1.89 -15.81
CA PRO A 47 -9.13 2.58 -17.09
C PRO A 47 -8.24 3.83 -17.13
N PRO A 48 -7.45 4.05 -18.19
CA PRO A 48 -6.64 5.24 -18.32
C PRO A 48 -7.58 6.46 -18.43
N GLY A 49 -7.60 7.32 -17.42
CA GLY A 49 -8.41 8.56 -17.45
C GLY A 49 -9.12 8.93 -16.15
N THR A 50 -9.12 8.09 -15.12
CA THR A 50 -9.75 8.42 -13.82
C THR A 50 -8.71 8.72 -12.74
N THR A 51 -7.82 9.68 -12.99
CA THR A 51 -7.17 10.43 -11.89
C THR A 51 -8.04 11.61 -11.45
N SER A 52 -9.36 11.56 -11.73
CA SER A 52 -10.30 12.33 -10.93
C SER A 52 -10.13 11.83 -9.51
N ARG A 53 -9.33 12.54 -8.71
CA ARG A 53 -9.33 12.39 -7.25
C ARG A 53 -10.79 12.23 -6.87
N PRO A 54 -11.21 11.11 -6.26
CA PRO A 54 -12.56 11.00 -5.76
C PRO A 54 -12.75 12.27 -4.93
N ARG A 55 -13.72 13.10 -5.29
CA ARG A 55 -14.14 14.17 -4.39
C ARG A 55 -14.84 13.45 -3.26
N LEU A 56 -14.04 12.94 -2.31
CA LEU A 56 -14.56 12.46 -1.05
C LEU A 56 -15.41 13.60 -0.49
N PRO A 57 -16.61 13.32 0.02
CA PRO A 57 -17.34 14.31 0.79
C PRO A 57 -16.35 14.89 1.80
N VAL A 58 -16.05 16.18 1.67
CA VAL A 58 -15.20 16.87 2.66
C VAL A 58 -15.89 16.64 3.97
N ASN A 59 -15.20 16.00 4.92
CA ASN A 59 -15.74 15.74 6.25
C ASN A 59 -16.35 17.06 6.74
N PRO A 60 -17.63 17.11 7.14
CA PRO A 60 -18.22 18.37 7.60
C PRO A 60 -17.29 18.95 8.66
N ARG A 61 -16.89 20.22 8.50
CA ARG A 61 -16.13 20.92 9.54
C ARG A 61 -17.00 20.90 10.79
N ILE A 62 -16.64 20.06 11.75
CA ILE A 62 -17.25 20.08 13.07
C ILE A 62 -16.45 21.12 13.86
N GLU A 63 -17.07 22.27 14.03
CA GLU A 63 -16.62 23.31 14.95
C GLU A 63 -17.11 22.90 16.34
N VAL A 64 -16.17 22.66 17.25
CA VAL A 64 -16.48 22.42 18.66
C VAL A 64 -16.12 23.69 19.42
N GLU A 65 -17.10 24.30 20.07
CA GLU A 65 -16.89 25.43 20.98
C GLU A 65 -16.50 24.87 22.36
N ASP A 66 -15.31 25.21 22.84
CA ASP A 66 -14.91 24.97 24.24
C ASP A 66 -15.66 25.91 25.19
N GLU A 67 -15.69 25.58 26.48
CA GLU A 67 -16.35 26.37 27.55
C GLU A 67 -15.81 27.82 27.66
N ASP A 68 -14.59 28.05 27.17
CA ASP A 68 -13.93 29.37 27.09
C ASP A 68 -14.18 30.12 25.76
N GLY A 69 -15.07 29.61 24.90
CA GLY A 69 -15.42 30.22 23.61
C GLY A 69 -14.36 30.06 22.51
N ARG A 70 -13.43 29.11 22.65
CA ARG A 70 -12.46 28.76 21.60
C ARG A 70 -13.07 27.76 20.64
N VAL A 71 -12.95 28.02 19.34
CA VAL A 71 -13.42 27.10 18.28
C VAL A 71 -12.27 26.20 17.85
N GLN A 72 -12.41 24.89 18.07
CA GLN A 72 -11.48 23.90 17.54
C GLN A 72 -12.06 23.24 16.29
N VAL A 73 -11.29 23.23 15.21
CA VAL A 73 -11.63 22.48 13.98
C VAL A 73 -11.04 21.09 14.11
N LEU A 74 -11.90 20.08 14.25
CA LEU A 74 -11.44 18.69 14.28
C LEU A 74 -11.07 18.24 12.86
N VAL A 75 -9.78 18.37 12.51
CA VAL A 75 -9.23 17.79 11.28
C VAL A 75 -8.64 16.43 11.64
N CYS A 76 -9.32 15.35 11.23
CA CYS A 76 -8.68 14.04 11.16
C CYS A 76 -7.54 14.15 10.14
N SER A 77 -6.30 14.34 10.62
CA SER A 77 -5.14 14.30 9.75
C SER A 77 -5.06 12.92 9.10
N GLU A 78 -4.94 12.90 7.78
CA GLU A 78 -4.75 11.66 7.01
C GLU A 78 -3.42 11.03 7.45
N GLY A 79 -3.48 10.07 8.36
CA GLY A 79 -2.34 9.26 8.77
C GLY A 79 -2.17 8.09 7.80
N GLY A 80 -1.07 8.11 7.04
CA GLY A 80 -0.72 6.98 6.16
C GLY A 80 0.59 7.18 5.42
N THR A 81 1.72 6.85 6.07
CA THR A 81 2.91 6.38 5.36
C THR A 81 3.28 5.04 5.96
N ALA A 82 2.92 3.97 5.23
CA ALA A 82 3.49 2.64 5.36
C ALA A 82 3.68 2.10 3.95
#